data_AF-A0A1V4XNH7-F1
#
_entry.id   AF-A0A1V4XNH7-F1
#
_cell.length_a   1.000
_cell.length_b   1.000
_cell.length_c   1.000
_cell.angle_alpha   90.00
_cell.angle_beta   90.00
_cell.angle_gamma   90.00
#
_symmetry.space_group_name_H-M   'P 1'
#
loop_
_entity.id
_entity.type
_entity.pdbx_description
1 polymer ?
#
loop_
_entity_poly.entity_id
_entity_poly.type
_entity_poly.pdbx_seq_one_letter_code
_entity_poly.pdbx_strand_id
1 'polypeptide(L)'
;MESTVQIICKQCGTCCLANVNCYVTDEDLERWKREGRDDVLHIIEHEHAMWVGDHLVSSLDGHYLHGCSFLMWDGSHYACSIYETRPSVCRKYQPGSSEICPQFREIHDV
;
A
#
# COMPACT_ATOMS: atom_id res chain seq x y z
N MET A 1 -26.18 8.28 -19.01
CA MET A 1 -26.00 8.14 -17.55
C MET A 1 -25.18 6.89 -17.35
N GLU A 2 -23.87 7.06 -17.28
CA GLU A 2 -22.93 5.97 -17.07
C GLU A 2 -23.07 5.52 -15.61
N SER A 3 -23.60 4.32 -15.38
CA SER A 3 -23.67 3.75 -14.05
C SER A 3 -22.23 3.48 -13.61
N THR A 4 -21.71 4.27 -12.68
CA THR A 4 -20.41 4.01 -12.06
C THR A 4 -20.53 2.73 -11.24
N VAL A 5 -20.16 1.61 -11.84
CA VAL A 5 -20.04 0.33 -11.15
C VAL A 5 -18.96 0.49 -10.09
N GLN A 6 -19.35 0.51 -8.82
CA GLN A 6 -18.43 0.51 -7.69
C GLN A 6 -17.69 -0.84 -7.65
N ILE A 7 -16.41 -0.83 -7.99
CA ILE A 7 -15.55 -2.02 -7.92
C ILE A 7 -15.11 -2.21 -6.46
N ILE A 8 -15.41 -3.36 -5.87
CA ILE A 8 -15.07 -3.69 -4.48
C ILE A 8 -13.66 -4.29 -4.42
N CYS A 9 -12.87 -3.92 -3.41
CA CYS A 9 -11.54 -4.50 -3.20
C CYS A 9 -11.65 -6.01 -2.91
N LYS A 10 -10.93 -6.84 -3.66
CA LYS A 10 -10.89 -8.30 -3.45
C LYS A 10 -9.92 -8.77 -2.36
N GLN A 11 -9.25 -7.85 -1.66
CA GLN A 11 -8.25 -8.20 -0.64
C GLN A 11 -7.15 -9.14 -1.17
N CYS A 12 -6.73 -8.90 -2.42
CA CYS A 12 -5.76 -9.73 -3.14
C CYS A 12 -4.28 -9.43 -2.80
N GLY A 13 -4.00 -8.34 -2.07
CA GLY A 13 -2.64 -7.97 -1.67
C GLY A 13 -1.75 -7.38 -2.78
N THR A 14 -2.16 -7.39 -4.05
CA THR A 14 -1.28 -6.99 -5.18
C THR A 14 -0.73 -5.56 -5.05
N CYS A 15 -1.54 -4.59 -4.64
CA CYS A 15 -1.06 -3.22 -4.42
C CYS A 15 -0.12 -3.08 -3.22
N CYS A 16 -0.24 -3.96 -2.22
CA CYS A 16 0.68 -4.02 -1.09
C CYS A 16 2.01 -4.68 -1.47
N LEU A 17 1.98 -5.73 -2.29
CA LEU A 17 3.18 -6.38 -2.84
C LEU A 17 3.92 -5.50 -3.84
N ALA A 18 3.20 -4.62 -4.55
CA ALA A 18 3.76 -3.61 -5.44
C ALA A 18 4.32 -2.37 -4.70
N ASN A 19 4.43 -2.40 -3.36
CA ASN A 19 5.03 -1.34 -2.56
C ASN A 19 4.39 0.05 -2.76
N VAL A 20 3.08 0.11 -3.06
CA VAL A 20 2.35 1.38 -3.21
C VAL A 20 2.40 2.21 -1.91
N ASN A 21 2.55 1.56 -0.76
CA ASN A 21 2.72 2.23 0.53
C ASN A 21 4.01 3.06 0.62
N CYS A 22 5.05 2.81 -0.20
CA CYS A 22 6.31 3.55 -0.14
C CYS A 22 6.19 5.03 -0.49
N TYR A 23 5.05 5.45 -1.04
CA TYR A 23 4.70 6.85 -1.25
C TYR A 23 4.02 7.46 -0.01
N VAL A 24 4.41 7.07 1.21
CA VAL A 24 4.03 7.75 2.45
C VAL A 24 4.45 9.22 2.35
N THR A 25 3.56 10.14 2.72
CA THR A 25 3.86 11.57 2.70
C THR A 25 4.22 12.09 4.10
N ASP A 26 4.83 13.27 4.18
CA ASP A 26 5.06 13.96 5.46
C ASP A 26 3.74 14.21 6.22
N GLU A 27 2.63 14.45 5.50
CA GLU A 27 1.31 14.60 6.12
C GLU A 27 0.84 13.29 6.79
N ASP A 28 1.11 12.14 6.18
CA ASP A 28 0.83 10.83 6.78
C ASP A 28 1.68 10.60 8.05
N LEU A 29 2.97 10.93 8.01
CA LEU A 29 3.87 10.84 9.16
C LEU A 29 3.42 11.76 10.31
N GLU A 30 3.13 13.02 10.02
CA GLU A 30 2.67 13.99 11.01
C GLU A 30 1.29 13.61 11.57
N ARG A 31 0.41 13.03 10.75
CA ARG A 31 -0.85 12.47 11.24
C ARG A 31 -0.59 11.33 12.23
N TRP A 32 0.24 10.36 11.89
CA TRP A 32 0.53 9.23 12.79
C TRP A 32 1.17 9.67 14.11
N LYS A 33 2.04 10.69 14.10
CA LYS A 33 2.56 11.31 15.33
C LYS A 33 1.44 11.90 16.19
N ARG A 34 0.50 12.66 15.60
CA ARG A 34 -0.65 13.21 16.32
C ARG A 34 -1.61 12.15 16.85
N GLU A 35 -1.77 11.04 16.12
CA GLU A 35 -2.61 9.90 16.51
C GLU A 35 -1.93 8.98 17.54
N GLY A 36 -0.65 9.20 17.89
CA GLY A 36 0.10 8.33 18.79
C GLY A 36 0.35 6.93 18.22
N ARG A 37 0.50 6.82 16.90
CA ARG A 37 0.72 5.55 16.18
C ARG A 37 2.21 5.19 16.13
N ASP A 38 2.81 5.10 17.30
CA ASP A 38 4.22 4.71 17.46
C ASP A 38 4.50 3.32 16.89
N ASP A 39 3.49 2.43 16.89
CA ASP A 39 3.54 1.11 16.25
C ASP A 39 3.82 1.20 14.75
N VAL A 40 3.21 2.18 14.07
CA VAL A 40 3.39 2.41 12.63
C VAL A 40 4.70 3.13 12.36
N LEU A 41 4.97 4.19 13.13
CA LEU A 41 6.18 5.00 13.00
C LEU A 41 7.43 4.14 13.22
N HIS A 42 7.44 3.28 14.23
CA HIS A 42 8.55 2.37 14.50
C HIS A 42 8.86 1.45 13.32
N ILE A 43 7.83 0.92 12.65
CA ILE A 43 8.03 0.08 11.45
C ILE A 43 8.61 0.91 10.30
N ILE A 44 8.06 2.09 10.02
CA ILE A 44 8.58 2.95 8.94
C ILE A 44 10.03 3.36 9.20
N GLU A 45 10.35 3.72 10.45
CA GLU A 45 11.71 4.03 10.87
C GLU A 45 12.61 2.79 10.79
N HIS A 46 12.17 1.62 11.21
CA HIS A 46 13.02 0.43 11.21
C HIS A 46 13.32 -0.10 9.81
N GLU A 47 12.34 -0.09 8.91
CA GLU A 47 12.50 -0.60 7.55
C GLU A 47 13.45 0.28 6.73
N HIS A 48 13.51 1.60 7.02
CA HIS A 48 14.36 2.56 6.32
C HIS A 48 14.36 2.34 4.79
N ALA A 49 13.17 2.10 4.25
CA ALA A 49 12.99 1.63 2.88
C ALA A 49 13.53 2.65 1.87
N MET A 50 14.43 2.20 1.00
CA MET A 50 15.00 3.00 -0.07
C MET A 50 14.94 2.27 -1.41
N TRP A 51 14.78 3.02 -2.48
CA TRP A 51 14.84 2.48 -3.84
C TRP A 51 16.30 2.35 -4.29
N VAL A 52 16.68 1.15 -4.72
CA VAL A 52 17.94 0.86 -5.40
C VAL A 52 17.60 0.26 -6.76
N GLY A 53 17.59 1.12 -7.79
CA GLY A 53 17.05 0.75 -9.09
C GLY A 53 15.54 0.52 -9.02
N ASP A 54 15.10 -0.66 -9.44
CA ASP A 54 13.71 -1.14 -9.40
C ASP A 54 13.38 -1.97 -8.15
N HIS A 55 14.33 -2.10 -7.21
CA HIS A 55 14.15 -2.85 -5.98
C HIS A 55 14.01 -1.93 -4.77
N LEU A 56 13.16 -2.35 -3.83
CA LEU A 56 13.05 -1.72 -2.51
C LEU A 56 13.89 -2.52 -1.52
N VAL A 57 14.79 -1.84 -0.82
CA VAL A 57 15.70 -2.44 0.17
C VAL A 57 15.69 -1.64 1.47
N SER A 58 16.00 -2.31 2.58
CA SER A 58 16.30 -1.64 3.84
C SER A 58 17.66 -0.94 3.75
N SER A 59 17.72 0.36 4.06
CA SER A 59 19.00 1.07 4.05
C SER A 59 19.90 0.76 5.26
N LEU A 60 19.39 0.03 6.26
CA LEU A 60 20.15 -0.37 7.44
C LEU A 60 21.13 -1.52 7.15
N ASP A 61 20.68 -2.52 6.39
CA ASP A 61 21.40 -3.79 6.21
C ASP A 61 21.34 -4.34 4.77
N GLY A 62 20.58 -3.67 3.88
CA GLY A 62 20.53 -4.00 2.44
C GLY A 62 19.62 -5.17 2.07
N HIS A 63 18.81 -5.70 2.99
CA HIS A 63 17.89 -6.79 2.64
C HIS A 63 16.72 -6.29 1.77
N TYR A 64 16.18 -7.18 0.94
CA TYR A 64 15.05 -6.86 0.06
C TYR A 64 13.73 -6.79 0.82
N LEU A 65 12.97 -5.73 0.55
CA LEU A 65 11.60 -5.59 1.03
C LEU A 65 10.64 -6.18 -0.01
N HIS A 66 10.07 -7.33 0.33
CA HIS A 66 9.21 -8.11 -0.57
C HIS A 66 7.74 -7.65 -0.60
N GLY A 67 7.45 -6.47 -0.06
CA GLY A 67 6.12 -5.89 -0.01
C GLY A 67 5.96 -4.97 1.20
N CYS A 68 4.76 -4.40 1.33
CA CYS A 68 4.36 -3.59 2.47
C CYS A 68 4.47 -4.36 3.79
N SER A 69 5.20 -3.82 4.77
CA SER A 69 5.36 -4.40 6.12
C SER A 69 4.05 -4.54 6.92
N PHE A 70 2.98 -3.87 6.48
CA PHE A 70 1.65 -3.95 7.10
C PHE A 70 0.73 -4.99 6.44
N LEU A 71 1.22 -5.74 5.45
CA LEU A 71 0.47 -6.79 4.77
C LEU A 71 0.42 -8.06 5.64
N MET A 72 -0.77 -8.58 5.88
CA MET A 72 -1.00 -9.83 6.61
C MET A 72 -1.83 -10.79 5.76
N TRP A 73 -1.66 -12.09 6.03
CA TRP A 73 -2.49 -13.16 5.48
C TRP A 73 -3.38 -13.74 6.59
N ASP A 74 -4.70 -13.77 6.38
CA ASP A 74 -5.66 -14.27 7.38
C ASP A 74 -6.00 -15.76 7.24
N GLY A 75 -5.43 -16.44 6.25
CA GLY A 75 -5.75 -17.83 5.89
C GLY A 75 -6.53 -17.95 4.58
N SER A 76 -7.22 -16.90 4.13
CA SER A 76 -8.01 -16.88 2.89
C SER A 76 -7.81 -15.63 2.05
N HIS A 77 -7.57 -14.48 2.67
CA HIS A 77 -7.41 -13.19 2.02
C HIS A 77 -6.26 -12.41 2.66
N TYR A 78 -5.80 -11.37 1.97
CA TYR A 78 -4.88 -10.42 2.55
C TYR A 78 -5.61 -9.32 3.34
N ALA A 79 -5.00 -8.90 4.44
CA ALA A 79 -5.46 -7.79 5.25
C ALA A 79 -4.34 -6.78 5.46
N CYS A 80 -4.72 -5.51 5.69
CA CYS A 80 -3.77 -4.47 6.10
C CYS A 80 -3.92 -4.26 7.61
N SER A 81 -2.85 -4.46 8.38
CA SER A 81 -2.87 -4.28 9.84
C SER A 81 -3.18 -2.85 10.28
N ILE A 82 -2.96 -1.87 9.40
CA ILE A 82 -3.21 -0.45 9.64
C ILE A 82 -4.36 0.12 8.80
N TYR A 83 -5.31 -0.73 8.36
CA TYR A 83 -6.33 -0.36 7.36
C TYR A 83 -7.00 1.01 7.61
N GLU A 84 -7.40 1.30 8.84
CA GLU A 84 -8.08 2.55 9.20
C GLU A 84 -7.17 3.80 9.08
N THR A 85 -5.88 3.67 9.40
CA THR A 85 -4.91 4.78 9.33
C THR A 85 -3.93 4.65 8.16
N ARG A 86 -4.31 3.90 7.11
CA ARG A 86 -3.49 3.76 5.89
C ARG A 86 -3.02 5.12 5.36
N PRO A 87 -1.81 5.19 4.77
CA PRO A 87 -1.32 6.41 4.17
C PRO A 87 -2.26 6.85 3.04
N SER A 88 -2.19 8.14 2.72
CA SER A 88 -3.06 8.82 1.78
C SER A 88 -3.08 8.14 0.41
N VAL A 89 -1.91 7.69 -0.09
CA VAL A 89 -1.78 6.95 -1.36
C VAL A 89 -2.61 5.66 -1.35
N CYS A 90 -2.58 4.89 -0.27
CA CYS A 90 -3.36 3.65 -0.13
C CYS A 90 -4.85 3.91 0.10
N ARG A 91 -5.20 4.98 0.83
CA ARG A 91 -6.60 5.36 1.10
C ARG A 91 -7.32 5.85 -0.16
N LYS A 92 -6.61 6.55 -1.03
CA LYS A 92 -7.14 7.09 -2.30
C LYS A 92 -7.14 6.05 -3.43
N TYR A 93 -6.44 4.93 -3.26
CA TYR A 93 -6.36 3.86 -4.26
C TYR A 93 -7.72 3.17 -4.42
N GLN A 94 -8.32 3.29 -5.61
CA GLN A 94 -9.61 2.69 -5.93
C GLN A 94 -9.41 1.33 -6.62
N PRO A 95 -10.17 0.28 -6.27
CA PRO A 95 -10.08 -0.99 -6.97
C PRO A 95 -10.32 -0.83 -8.48
N GLY A 96 -9.42 -1.37 -9.29
CA GLY A 96 -9.48 -1.26 -10.75
C GLY A 96 -8.99 0.07 -11.33
N SER A 97 -8.40 0.97 -10.53
CA SER A 97 -7.92 2.27 -11.02
C SER A 97 -6.54 2.26 -11.67
N SER A 98 -5.80 1.14 -11.60
CA SER A 98 -4.50 0.99 -12.25
C SER A 98 -4.19 -0.47 -12.56
N GLU A 99 -3.27 -0.73 -13.48
CA GLU A 99 -2.78 -2.06 -13.89
C GLU A 99 -2.27 -2.93 -12.73
N ILE A 100 -1.91 -2.33 -11.60
CA ILE A 100 -1.54 -3.04 -10.37
C ILE A 100 -2.73 -3.84 -9.82
N CYS A 101 -3.97 -3.37 -10.02
CA CYS A 101 -5.15 -4.07 -9.54
C CYS A 101 -5.55 -5.18 -10.53
N PRO A 102 -5.78 -6.43 -10.08
CA PRO A 102 -6.25 -7.50 -10.96
C PRO A 102 -7.69 -7.29 -11.48
N GLN A 103 -8.37 -6.24 -11.01
CA GLN A 103 -9.69 -5.84 -11.52
C GLN A 103 -9.61 -4.71 -12.54
N PHE A 104 -8.41 -4.23 -12.88
CA PHE A 104 -8.20 -3.27 -13.96
C PHE A 104 -8.67 -3.86 -15.28
N ARG A 105 -9.37 -3.05 -16.06
CA ARG A 105 -9.79 -3.39 -17.41
C ARG A 105 -9.46 -2.19 -18.27
N GLU A 106 -8.61 -2.38 -19.26
CA GLU A 106 -8.44 -1.39 -20.33
C GLU A 106 -9.78 -1.32 -21.08
N ILE A 107 -10.43 -0.16 -21.01
CA ILE A 107 -11.51 0.16 -21.93
C ILE A 107 -10.81 0.43 -23.26
N HIS A 108 -10.62 -0.62 -24.05
CA HIS A 108 -10.30 -0.45 -25.46
C HIS A 108 -11.59 -0.02 -26.15
N ASP A 109 -11.76 1.29 -26.36
CA ASP A 109 -12.75 1.80 -27.30
C ASP A 109 -12.42 1.22 -28.69
N VAL A 110 -13.29 0.33 -29.19
CA VAL A 110 -13.29 -0.18 -30.56
C VAL A 110 -14.21 0.68 -31.41
#